data_AF-A0A9E1SZ08-F1
#
_entry.id   AF-A0A9E1SZ08-F1
#
_cell.length_a   1.000
_cell.length_b   1.000
_cell.length_c   1.000
_cell.angle_alpha   90.00
_cell.angle_beta   90.00
_cell.angle_gamma   90.00
#
_symmetry.space_group_name_H-M   'P 1'
#
loop_
_entity.id
_entity.type
_entity.pdbx_description
1 polymer ?
#
loop_
_entity_poly.entity_id
_entity_poly.type
_entity_poly.pdbx_seq_one_letter_code
_entity_poly.pdbx_strand_id
1 'polypeptide(L)'
;KNCQNLKGEYLISGFNRKVIKVMGGEKGCRHITDLLAYAGTIAYQTLWKEKTGDEANTISLEEAKSIEKKFTNSCFAFKKDGEVYNQYKEILINKIEKS
;
A
#
# COMPACT_ATOMS: atom_id res chain seq x y z
N LYS A 1 6.60 3.75 -21.95
CA LYS A 1 5.36 3.42 -22.71
C LYS A 1 4.61 2.23 -22.10
N ASN A 2 5.26 1.10 -21.82
CA ASN A 2 4.54 -0.12 -21.42
C ASN A 2 3.88 -0.07 -20.03
N CYS A 3 4.44 0.66 -19.06
CA CYS A 3 3.79 0.87 -17.76
C CYS A 3 2.45 1.63 -17.86
N GLN A 4 2.19 2.35 -18.96
CA GLN A 4 0.89 3.01 -19.16
C GLN A 4 -0.24 1.98 -19.30
N ASN A 5 0.08 0.78 -19.78
CA ASN A 5 -0.88 -0.32 -19.92
C ASN A 5 -1.28 -0.94 -18.57
N LEU A 6 -0.64 -0.54 -17.47
CA LEU A 6 -1.00 -0.95 -16.11
C LEU A 6 -1.85 0.10 -15.38
N LYS A 7 -2.10 1.27 -15.99
CA LYS A 7 -2.97 2.28 -15.38
C LYS A 7 -4.40 1.76 -15.28
N GLY A 8 -5.00 1.92 -14.10
CA GLY A 8 -6.36 1.43 -13.81
C GLY A 8 -6.42 -0.05 -13.44
N GLU A 9 -5.31 -0.79 -13.47
CA GLU A 9 -5.26 -2.16 -12.97
C GLU A 9 -5.31 -2.17 -11.43
N TYR A 10 -6.01 -3.16 -10.88
CA TYR A 10 -6.16 -3.32 -9.44
C TYR A 10 -5.01 -4.17 -8.85
N LEU A 11 -4.47 -3.72 -7.71
CA LEU A 11 -3.51 -4.47 -6.89
C LEU A 11 -4.24 -5.54 -6.06
N ILE A 12 -4.61 -6.64 -6.72
CA ILE A 12 -5.33 -7.77 -6.10
C ILE A 12 -4.63 -9.11 -6.39
N SER A 13 -5.20 -10.21 -5.87
CA SER A 13 -4.72 -11.56 -6.20
C SER A 13 -4.61 -11.75 -7.72
N GLY A 14 -3.43 -12.17 -8.17
CA GLY A 14 -3.14 -12.33 -9.60
C GLY A 14 -2.52 -11.10 -10.29
N PHE A 15 -2.31 -9.97 -9.58
CA PHE A 15 -1.66 -8.78 -10.13
C PHE A 15 -0.31 -9.10 -10.80
N ASN A 16 0.54 -9.92 -10.16
CA ASN A 16 1.85 -10.28 -10.74
C ASN A 16 1.73 -11.03 -12.07
N ARG A 17 0.74 -11.93 -12.20
CA ARG A 17 0.44 -12.60 -13.48
C ARG A 17 0.00 -11.59 -14.54
N LYS A 18 -0.75 -10.57 -14.15
CA LYS A 18 -1.17 -9.49 -15.05
C LYS A 18 0.02 -8.65 -15.52
N VAL A 19 0.92 -8.26 -14.61
CA VAL A 19 2.15 -7.52 -14.94
C VAL A 19 3.02 -8.29 -15.93
N ILE A 20 3.24 -9.59 -15.69
CA ILE A 20 4.01 -10.46 -16.60
C ILE A 20 3.31 -10.60 -17.97
N LYS A 21 1.98 -10.74 -18.00
CA LYS A 21 1.23 -10.84 -19.26
C LYS A 21 1.33 -9.56 -20.13
N VAL A 22 1.32 -8.40 -19.48
CA VAL A 22 1.31 -7.09 -20.15
C VAL A 22 2.73 -6.65 -20.56
N MET A 23 3.73 -6.92 -19.72
CA MET A 23 5.09 -6.35 -19.90
C MET A 23 6.23 -7.37 -19.92
N GLY A 24 5.96 -8.65 -19.71
CA GLY A 24 6.99 -9.70 -19.71
C GLY A 24 7.46 -10.11 -21.10
N GLY A 25 8.56 -10.87 -21.13
CA GLY A 25 9.15 -11.40 -22.36
C GLY A 25 9.73 -10.29 -23.24
N GLU A 26 9.52 -10.36 -24.56
CA GLU A 26 9.98 -9.34 -25.51
C GLU A 26 9.30 -7.96 -25.34
N LYS A 27 8.21 -7.89 -24.55
CA LYS A 27 7.45 -6.65 -24.32
C LYS A 27 8.08 -5.76 -23.27
N GLY A 28 9.15 -6.17 -22.58
CA GLY A 28 9.78 -5.36 -21.55
C GLY A 28 10.95 -6.09 -20.90
N CYS A 29 11.76 -5.38 -20.12
CA CYS A 29 12.84 -6.07 -19.41
C CYS A 29 12.28 -6.80 -18.19
N ARG A 30 12.80 -8.01 -17.97
CA ARG A 30 12.46 -8.83 -16.81
C ARG A 30 12.67 -8.08 -15.49
N HIS A 31 13.75 -7.30 -15.38
CA HIS A 31 14.08 -6.52 -14.18
C HIS A 31 12.95 -5.59 -13.72
N ILE A 32 12.30 -4.86 -14.65
CA ILE A 32 11.23 -3.92 -14.29
C ILE A 32 9.93 -4.67 -13.97
N THR A 33 9.65 -5.75 -14.70
CA THR A 33 8.48 -6.60 -14.47
C THR A 33 8.53 -7.23 -13.07
N ASP A 34 9.69 -7.75 -12.68
CA ASP A 34 9.92 -8.34 -11.36
C ASP A 34 9.85 -7.27 -10.26
N LEU A 35 10.48 -6.11 -10.47
CA LEU A 35 10.44 -4.99 -9.52
C LEU A 35 9.00 -4.54 -9.24
N LEU A 36 8.15 -4.44 -10.28
CA LEU A 36 6.76 -4.02 -10.13
C LEU A 36 5.90 -5.08 -9.41
N ALA A 37 6.17 -6.36 -9.64
CA ALA A 37 5.51 -7.44 -8.92
C ALA A 37 5.82 -7.36 -7.41
N TYR A 38 7.08 -7.10 -7.05
CA TYR A 38 7.47 -6.87 -5.65
C TYR A 38 6.86 -5.58 -5.07
N ALA A 39 6.95 -4.46 -5.80
CA ALA A 39 6.40 -3.19 -5.35
C ALA A 39 4.89 -3.25 -5.12
N GLY A 40 4.15 -3.93 -6.01
CA GLY A 40 2.72 -4.14 -5.86
C GLY A 40 2.36 -4.96 -4.62
N THR A 41 3.15 -5.99 -4.32
CA THR A 41 2.97 -6.82 -3.12
C THR A 41 3.21 -6.01 -1.85
N ILE A 42 4.30 -5.23 -1.79
CA ILE A 42 4.63 -4.36 -0.65
C ILE A 42 3.52 -3.32 -0.46
N ALA A 43 3.08 -2.66 -1.53
CA ALA A 43 2.01 -1.66 -1.45
C ALA A 43 0.70 -2.26 -0.92
N TYR A 44 0.29 -3.43 -1.42
CA TYR A 44 -0.88 -4.14 -0.91
C TYR A 44 -0.73 -4.48 0.57
N GLN A 45 0.41 -5.03 0.98
CA GLN A 45 0.65 -5.39 2.38
C GLN A 45 0.69 -4.17 3.30
N THR A 46 1.35 -3.08 2.90
CA THR A 46 1.43 -1.86 3.73
C THR A 46 0.07 -1.18 3.90
N LEU A 47 -0.71 -1.10 2.82
CA LEU A 47 -1.99 -0.38 2.84
C LEU A 47 -3.15 -1.24 3.36
N TRP A 48 -3.19 -2.52 3.00
CA TRP A 48 -4.32 -3.39 3.31
C TRP A 48 -4.17 -4.12 4.64
N LYS A 49 -2.95 -4.47 5.07
CA LYS A 49 -2.74 -5.12 6.38
C LYS A 49 -3.20 -4.24 7.54
N GLU A 50 -3.12 -2.92 7.40
CA GLU A 50 -3.64 -1.98 8.41
C GLU A 50 -5.16 -1.89 8.39
N LYS A 51 -5.78 -2.16 7.23
CA LYS A 51 -7.23 -2.14 7.02
C LYS A 51 -7.92 -3.44 7.43
N THR A 52 -7.23 -4.58 7.37
CA THR A 52 -7.76 -5.92 7.72
C THR A 52 -7.02 -6.61 8.85
N GLY A 53 -6.05 -5.95 9.50
CA GLY A 53 -5.48 -6.45 10.74
C GLY A 53 -6.56 -6.52 11.81
N ASP A 54 -6.55 -7.58 12.64
CA ASP A 54 -7.59 -7.87 13.63
C ASP A 54 -8.08 -6.59 14.32
N GLU A 55 -9.40 -6.42 14.35
CA GLU A 55 -10.10 -5.34 15.06
C GLU A 55 -9.79 -5.31 16.58
N ALA A 56 -9.05 -6.31 17.07
CA ALA A 56 -8.83 -6.62 18.48
C ALA A 56 -7.57 -5.99 19.09
N ASN A 57 -6.66 -5.40 18.30
CA ASN A 57 -5.45 -4.75 18.84
C ASN A 57 -5.68 -3.26 19.02
N THR A 58 -6.33 -2.93 20.13
CA THR A 58 -6.40 -1.58 20.67
C THR A 58 -4.98 -1.05 20.91
N ILE A 59 -4.67 0.13 20.38
CA ILE A 59 -3.35 0.75 20.53
C ILE A 59 -3.44 1.95 21.45
N SER A 60 -2.38 2.20 22.23
CA SER A 60 -2.29 3.39 23.06
C SER A 60 -2.14 4.66 22.23
N LEU A 61 -2.47 5.82 22.83
CA LEU A 61 -2.29 7.14 22.21
C LEU A 61 -0.81 7.40 21.82
N GLU A 62 0.14 6.93 22.63
CA GLU A 62 1.57 7.10 22.37
C GLU A 62 2.05 6.25 21.18
N GLU A 63 1.55 5.01 21.07
CA GLU A 63 1.82 4.17 19.91
C GLU A 63 1.24 4.77 18.64
N ALA A 64 -0.01 5.25 18.67
CA ALA A 64 -0.64 5.92 17.54
C ALA A 64 0.15 7.14 17.05
N LYS A 65 0.60 8.01 17.97
CA LYS A 65 1.44 9.18 17.65
C LYS A 65 2.81 8.78 17.07
N SER A 66 3.43 7.74 17.63
CA SER A 66 4.71 7.20 17.13
C SER A 66 4.58 6.66 15.71
N ILE A 67 3.49 5.94 15.45
CA ILE A 67 3.15 5.40 14.13
C ILE A 67 2.87 6.54 13.14
N GLU A 68 1.99 7.49 13.49
CA GLU A 68 1.69 8.65 12.65
C GLU A 68 2.98 9.39 12.25
N LYS A 69 3.89 9.65 13.19
CA LYS A 69 5.15 10.32 12.94
C LYS A 69 6.07 9.56 11.97
N LYS A 70 6.11 8.23 12.04
CA LYS A 70 6.92 7.39 11.15
C LYS A 70 6.40 7.39 9.71
N PHE A 71 5.09 7.38 9.53
CA PHE A 71 4.47 7.26 8.21
C PHE A 71 4.26 8.62 7.52
N THR A 72 4.02 9.70 8.28
CA THR A 72 3.81 11.04 7.72
C THR A 72 4.96 11.45 6.80
N ASN A 73 4.64 11.76 5.54
CA ASN A 73 5.58 12.14 4.48
C ASN A 73 6.69 11.12 4.18
N SER A 74 6.52 9.85 4.60
CA SER A 74 7.48 8.78 4.32
C SER A 74 7.49 8.35 2.85
N CYS A 75 6.39 8.56 2.13
CA CYS A 75 6.27 8.33 0.69
C CYS A 75 5.14 9.18 0.11
N PHE A 76 4.95 9.11 -1.21
CA PHE A 76 3.89 9.86 -1.89
C PHE A 76 2.48 9.50 -1.40
N ALA A 77 2.21 8.21 -1.14
CA ALA A 77 0.91 7.77 -0.62
C ALA A 77 0.63 8.33 0.78
N PHE A 78 1.64 8.37 1.66
CA PHE A 78 1.54 8.95 3.00
C PHE A 78 1.91 10.44 3.07
N LYS A 79 1.78 11.17 1.96
CA LYS A 79 1.90 12.63 1.99
C LYS A 79 0.84 13.18 2.94
N LYS A 80 1.26 14.08 3.84
CA LYS A 80 0.36 14.75 4.78
C LYS A 80 -0.84 15.35 4.02
N ASP A 81 -2.02 15.16 4.58
CA ASP A 81 -3.31 15.61 4.05
C ASP A 81 -3.72 14.95 2.71
N GLY A 82 -3.01 13.92 2.26
CA GLY A 82 -3.38 13.09 1.11
C GLY A 82 -4.46 12.06 1.45
N GLU A 83 -5.14 11.54 0.42
CA GLU A 83 -6.25 10.58 0.58
C GLU A 83 -5.88 9.37 1.43
N VAL A 84 -4.78 8.70 1.10
CA VAL A 84 -4.33 7.49 1.80
C VAL A 84 -3.86 7.82 3.22
N TYR A 85 -3.22 8.99 3.43
CA TYR A 85 -2.85 9.46 4.77
C TYR A 85 -4.09 9.68 5.66
N ASN A 86 -5.15 10.29 5.12
CA ASN A 86 -6.39 10.53 5.87
C ASN A 86 -7.09 9.21 6.23
N GLN A 87 -7.19 8.27 5.28
CA GLN A 87 -7.72 6.93 5.55
C GLN A 87 -6.92 6.21 6.64
N TYR A 88 -5.59 6.31 6.58
CA TYR A 88 -4.72 5.72 7.59
C TYR A 88 -4.90 6.34 8.97
N LYS A 89 -5.04 7.66 9.04
CA LYS A 89 -5.30 8.40 10.27
C LYS A 89 -6.63 7.99 10.91
N GLU A 90 -7.69 7.85 10.10
CA GLU A 90 -9.00 7.36 10.58
C GLU A 90 -8.89 5.94 11.16
N ILE A 91 -8.15 5.04 10.51
CA ILE A 91 -7.89 3.69 11.04
C ILE A 91 -7.20 3.75 12.40
N LEU A 92 -6.19 4.61 12.57
CA LEU A 92 -5.49 4.76 13.85
C LEU A 92 -6.40 5.33 14.95
N ILE A 93 -7.24 6.32 14.64
CA ILE A 93 -8.22 6.89 15.58
C ILE A 93 -9.21 5.80 16.04
N ASN A 94 -9.76 5.03 15.10
CA ASN A 94 -10.68 3.94 15.42
C ASN A 94 -10.05 2.86 16.32
N LYS A 95 -8.74 2.60 16.17
CA LYS A 95 -8.00 1.66 17.05
C LYS A 95 -7.76 2.20 18.46
N ILE A 96 -7.73 3.52 18.64
CA ILE A 96 -7.64 4.17 19.97
C ILE A 96 -9.01 4.19 20.66
N GLU A 97 -10.09 4.52 19.93
CA GLU A 97 -11.45 4.60 20.50
C GLU A 97 -11.99 3.26 20.97
N LYS A 98 -11.48 2.15 20.42
CA LYS A 98 -11.80 0.79 20.86
C LYS A 98 -11.00 0.34 22.09
N SER A 99 -9.98 1.09 22.54
CA SER A 99 -9.11 0.81 23.70
C SER A 99 -9.73 1.19 25.04
#